data_AF-A0A439STD6-F1
#
_entry.id   AF-A0A439STD6-F1
#
_cell.length_a   1.000
_cell.length_b   1.000
_cell.length_c   1.000
_cell.angle_alpha   90.00
_cell.angle_beta   90.00
_cell.angle_gamma   90.00
#
_symmetry.space_group_name_H-M   'P 1'
#
loop_
_entity.id
_entity.type
_entity.pdbx_description
1 polymer ?
#
loop_
_entity_poly.entity_id
_entity_poly.type
_entity_poly.pdbx_seq_one_letter_code
_entity_poly.pdbx_strand_id
1 'polypeptide(L)' 'MTPFATTFAVTPLEFIRALRLNEARRLLTAARADGLSITAVAMEVGITHLGRFAANYRLFFGESPYETLQRAGRS' A
#
# COMPACT_ATOMS: atom_id res chain seq x y z
N MET A 1 7.38 29.47 7.04
CA MET A 1 7.38 28.01 6.79
C MET A 1 6.31 27.39 7.67
N THR A 2 5.23 26.75 7.24
CA THR A 2 4.44 26.66 6.00
C THR A 2 3.10 26.03 6.48
N PRO A 3 1.95 26.44 5.95
CA PRO A 3 0.62 26.10 6.49
C PRO A 3 0.17 24.71 6.01
N PHE A 4 0.29 23.68 6.85
CA PHE A 4 -0.33 22.36 6.60
C PHE A 4 -0.81 21.65 7.88
N ALA A 5 -0.42 22.12 9.08
CA ALA A 5 -0.70 21.44 10.34
C ALA A 5 -2.09 21.72 10.95
N THR A 6 -2.93 22.55 10.31
CA THR A 6 -4.14 23.08 10.98
C THR A 6 -5.47 22.53 10.45
N THR A 7 -5.47 21.66 9.43
CA THR A 7 -6.74 21.17 8.83
C THR A 7 -6.88 19.64 8.82
N PHE A 8 -5.79 18.89 8.95
CA PHE A 8 -5.83 17.43 9.01
C PHE A 8 -5.01 16.93 10.20
N ALA A 9 -5.57 16.03 11.01
CA ALA A 9 -4.87 15.36 12.12
C ALA A 9 -3.77 14.38 11.64
N VAL A 10 -3.44 14.41 10.34
CA VAL A 10 -2.43 13.59 9.69
C VAL A 10 -1.39 14.50 9.07
N THR A 11 -0.12 14.13 9.25
CA THR A 11 0.96 14.86 8.58
C THR A 11 0.87 14.64 7.06
N PRO A 12 1.36 15.56 6.22
CA PRO A 12 1.40 15.37 4.77
C PRO A 12 2.05 14.04 4.36
N LEU A 13 3.04 13.58 5.15
CA LEU A 13 3.72 12.31 4.93
C LEU A 13 2.81 11.11 5.18
N GLU A 14 1.98 11.12 6.23
CA GLU A 14 0.99 10.06 6.46
C GLU A 14 -0.05 10.00 5.36
N PHE A 15 -0.48 11.16 4.84
CA PHE A 15 -1.42 11.22 3.72
C PHE A 15 -0.83 10.59 2.45
N ILE A 16 0.41 10.95 2.09
CA ILE A 16 1.10 10.35 0.94
C ILE A 16 1.29 8.84 1.12
N ARG A 17 1.61 8.38 2.34
CA ARG A 17 1.70 6.94 2.62
C ARG A 17 0.35 6.25 2.41
N ALA A 18 -0.74 6.83 2.91
CA ALA A 18 -2.08 6.29 2.73
C ALA A 18 -2.42 6.17 1.23
N LEU A 19 -2.11 7.18 0.41
CA LEU A 19 -2.32 7.12 -1.04
C LEU A 19 -1.54 5.95 -1.68
N ARG A 20 -0.26 5.81 -1.35
CA ARG A 20 0.59 4.73 -1.88
C ARG A 20 0.09 3.34 -1.48
N LEU A 21 -0.35 3.19 -0.22
CA LEU A 21 -0.89 1.92 0.28
C LEU A 21 -2.22 1.56 -0.41
N ASN A 22 -3.09 2.53 -0.67
CA ASN A 22 -4.33 2.31 -1.42
C ASN A 22 -4.06 1.89 -2.86
N GLU A 23 -3.12 2.55 -3.55
CA GLU A 23 -2.75 2.17 -4.91
C GLU A 23 -2.14 0.76 -4.96
N ALA A 24 -1.31 0.41 -3.97
CA ALA A 24 -0.77 -0.94 -3.86
C ALA A 24 -1.88 -1.99 -3.73
N ARG A 25 -2.91 -1.73 -2.91
CA ARG A 25 -4.06 -2.64 -2.75
C ARG A 25 -4.84 -2.79 -4.06
N ARG A 26 -5.01 -1.71 -4.82
CA ARG A 26 -5.67 -1.72 -6.13
C ARG A 26 -4.92 -2.64 -7.10
N LEU A 27 -3.60 -2.49 -7.19
CA LEU A 27 -2.74 -3.32 -8.05
C LEU A 27 -2.76 -4.79 -7.63
N LEU A 28 -2.66 -5.09 -6.33
CA LEU A 28 -2.72 -6.46 -5.81
C LEU A 28 -4.07 -7.12 -6.06
N THR A 29 -5.16 -6.36 -6.00
CA THR A 29 -6.52 -6.89 -6.24
C THR A 29 -6.77 -7.10 -7.75
N ALA A 30 -6.16 -6.28 -8.60
CA ALA A 30 -6.25 -6.42 -10.06
C ALA A 30 -5.35 -7.54 -10.61
N ALA A 31 -4.35 -7.98 -9.85
CA ALA A 31 -3.44 -9.08 -10.20
C ALA A 31 -4.17 -10.44 -10.11
N ARG A 32 -5.06 -10.70 -11.08
CA ARG A 32 -5.97 -11.86 -11.04
C ARG A 32 -5.30 -13.19 -11.48
N ALA A 33 -4.21 -13.15 -12.24
CA ALA A 33 -3.54 -14.36 -12.72
C ALA A 33 -2.06 -14.20 -13.15
N ASP A 34 -1.51 -12.99 -13.23
CA ASP A 34 -0.25 -12.74 -13.96
C ASP A 34 1.04 -12.96 -13.14
N GLY A 35 0.95 -13.55 -11.95
CA GLY A 35 2.13 -13.77 -11.10
C GLY A 35 2.76 -12.46 -10.59
N LEU A 36 1.97 -11.39 -10.49
CA LEU A 36 2.42 -10.07 -10.08
C LEU A 36 3.02 -10.13 -8.66
N SER A 37 4.32 -9.85 -8.57
CA SER A 37 5.07 -9.94 -7.31
C SER A 37 4.73 -8.76 -6.40
N ILE A 38 4.55 -9.04 -5.11
CA ILE A 38 4.43 -8.02 -4.05
C ILE A 38 5.57 -7.00 -4.13
N THR A 39 6.77 -7.45 -4.53
CA THR A 39 7.94 -6.60 -4.73
C THR A 39 7.73 -5.62 -5.88
N ALA A 40 7.21 -6.08 -7.01
CA ALA A 40 6.93 -5.22 -8.16
C ALA A 40 5.89 -4.14 -7.80
N VAL A 41 4.82 -4.52 -7.08
CA VAL A 41 3.82 -3.56 -6.60
C VAL A 41 4.44 -2.52 -5.66
N ALA A 42 5.27 -2.94 -4.71
CA ALA A 42 5.93 -2.02 -3.79
C ALA A 42 6.80 -1.00 -4.53
N MET A 43 7.55 -1.45 -5.54
CA MET A 43 8.39 -0.58 -6.37
C MET A 43 7.55 0.40 -7.20
N GLU A 44 6.44 -0.06 -7.79
CA GLU A 44 5.52 0.76 -8.59
C GLU A 44 4.95 1.93 -7.80
N VAL A 45 4.58 1.70 -6.53
CA VAL A 45 4.07 2.76 -5.64
C VAL A 45 5.17 3.55 -4.92
N GLY A 46 6.44 3.34 -5.29
CA GLY A 46 7.58 4.07 -4.77
C GLY A 46 7.97 3.71 -3.33
N ILE A 47 7.78 2.44 -2.93
CA ILE A 47 8.17 1.91 -1.62
C ILE A 47 9.30 0.88 -1.80
N THR A 48 10.50 1.24 -1.34
CA THR A 48 11.71 0.42 -1.51
C THR A 48 11.98 -0.55 -0.35
N HIS A 49 11.41 -0.30 0.82
CA HIS A 49 11.61 -1.14 2.02
C HIS A 49 10.46 -2.13 2.20
N LEU A 50 10.60 -3.34 1.66
CA LEU A 50 9.54 -4.37 1.63
C LEU A 50 9.00 -4.76 3.02
N GLY A 51 9.87 -4.89 4.03
CA GLY A 51 9.42 -5.19 5.40
C GLY A 51 8.56 -4.08 6.00
N ARG A 52 8.95 -2.82 5.79
CA ARG A 52 8.16 -1.65 6.23
C ARG A 52 6.87 -1.52 5.43
N PHE A 53 6.91 -1.83 4.14
CA PHE A 53 5.72 -1.89 3.30
C PHE A 53 4.70 -2.87 3.88
N ALA A 54 5.09 -4.14 4.09
CA ALA A 54 4.20 -5.16 4.61
C ALA A 54 3.65 -4.81 6.00
N ALA A 55 4.49 -4.28 6.89
CA ALA A 55 4.07 -3.86 8.22
C ALA A 55 3.05 -2.70 8.18
N ASN A 56 3.35 -1.63 7.43
CA ASN A 56 2.44 -0.48 7.30
C ASN A 56 1.14 -0.86 6.59
N TYR A 57 1.22 -1.71 5.56
CA TYR A 57 0.06 -2.20 4.85
C TYR A 57 -0.86 -2.99 5.78
N ARG A 58 -0.31 -3.90 6.61
CA ARG A 58 -1.09 -4.64 7.60
C ARG A 58 -1.70 -3.73 8.66
N LEU A 59 -0.96 -2.73 9.15
CA LEU A 59 -1.49 -1.75 10.09
C LEU A 59 -2.66 -0.95 9.50
N PHE A 60 -2.60 -0.62 8.21
CA PHE A 60 -3.59 0.21 7.53
C PHE A 60 -4.84 -0.55 7.07
N PHE A 61 -4.69 -1.80 6.60
CA PHE A 61 -5.80 -2.59 6.03
C PHE A 61 -6.23 -3.80 6.84
N GLY A 62 -5.49 -4.17 7.89
CA GLY A 62 -5.77 -5.36 8.70
C GLY A 62 -5.36 -6.69 8.05
N GLU A 63 -4.84 -6.68 6.82
CA GLU A 63 -4.32 -7.85 6.10
C GLU A 63 -2.96 -7.51 5.48
N SER A 64 -2.12 -8.51 5.22
CA SER A 64 -0.85 -8.34 4.51
C SER A 64 -1.06 -8.23 2.98
N PRO A 65 -0.08 -7.65 2.25
CA PRO A 65 -0.11 -7.63 0.79
C PRO A 65 -0.29 -9.01 0.16
N TYR A 66 0.31 -10.03 0.79
CA TYR A 66 0.19 -11.43 0.37
C TYR A 66 -1.23 -11.96 0.53
N GLU A 67 -1.90 -11.69 1.66
CA GLU A 67 -3.29 -12.09 1.87
C GLU A 67 -4.24 -11.42 0.86
N THR A 68 -4.04 -10.12 0.56
CA THR A 68 -4.78 -9.43 -0.50
C THR A 68 -4.59 -10.13 -1.86
N LEU A 69 -3.35 -10.43 -2.23
CA LEU A 69 -3.03 -11.07 -3.51
C LEU A 69 -3.64 -12.48 -3.61
N GLN A 70 -3.54 -13.28 -2.54
CA GLN A 70 -4.11 -14.62 -2.49
C GLN A 70 -5.64 -14.61 -2.58
N ARG A 71 -6.30 -13.58 -2.04
CA ARG A 71 -7.74 -13.41 -2.16
C ARG A 71 -8.15 -13.04 -3.59
N ALA A 72 -7.36 -12.19 -4.25
CA ALA A 72 -7.59 -11.77 -5.63
C ALA A 72 -7.51 -12.94 -6.63
N GLY A 73 -6.55 -13.86 -6.44
CA GLY A 73 -6.40 -15.04 -7.30
C GLY A 73 -7.45 -16.15 -7.10
N ARG A 74 -8.36 -16.01 -6.12
CA ARG A 74 -9.42 -17.01 -5.80
C ARG A 74 -10.82 -16.61 -6.25
N SER A 75 -10.99 -15.43 -6.87
CA SER A 75 -12.28 -14.81 -7.24
C SER A 75 -12.43 -14.67 -8.75
#